data_AF-A0A9D8SN24-F1
#
_entry.id   AF-A0A9D8SN24-F1
#
_cell.length_a   1.000
_cell.length_b   1.000
_cell.length_c   1.000
_cell.angle_alpha   90.00
_cell.angle_beta   90.00
_cell.angle_gamma   90.00
#
_symmetry.space_group_name_H-M   'P 1'
#
loop_
_entity.id
_entity.type
_entity.pdbx_description
1 polymer ?
#
loop_
_entity_poly.entity_id
_entity_poly.type
_entity_poly.pdbx_seq_one_letter_code
_entity_poly.pdbx_strand_id
1 'polypeptide(L)' 'MLTFKRKFWDAVLSGEKTQTLRIWKTLRIRENQKSYAPGIGPLWIDSIEEVSFEELTDADAIPDGFSSIEALRKEIRAI' A
#
# COMPACT_ATOMS: atom_id res chain seq x y z
N MET A 1 -4.90 -2.38 11.94
CA MET A 1 -3.67 -3.19 11.81
C MET A 1 -3.33 -3.28 10.34
N LEU A 2 -2.09 -2.96 9.96
CA LEU A 2 -1.66 -3.01 8.56
C LEU A 2 -1.04 -4.36 8.26
N THR A 3 -1.49 -5.02 7.20
CA THR A 3 -0.97 -6.34 6.80
C THR A 3 -0.26 -6.23 5.47
N PHE A 4 0.91 -6.85 5.35
CA PHE A 4 1.70 -6.88 4.13
C PHE A 4 1.91 -8.32 3.69
N LYS A 5 1.82 -8.58 2.37
CA LYS A 5 2.22 -9.86 1.81
C LYS A 5 3.71 -10.08 2.12
N ARG A 6 4.10 -11.32 2.45
CA ARG A 6 5.48 -11.67 2.84
C ARG A 6 6.55 -11.18 1.85
N LYS A 7 6.24 -11.20 0.55
CA LYS A 7 7.14 -10.72 -0.51
C LYS A 7 7.57 -9.25 -0.39
N PHE A 8 6.85 -8.45 0.40
CA PHE A 8 7.15 -7.03 0.60
C PHE A 8 7.87 -6.73 1.92
N TRP A 9 8.08 -7.73 2.79
CA TRP A 9 8.63 -7.45 4.12
C TRP A 9 10.02 -6.85 4.04
N ASP A 10 10.92 -7.44 3.24
CA ASP A 10 12.29 -6.96 3.09
C ASP A 10 12.32 -5.54 2.51
N ALA A 11 11.49 -5.27 1.50
CA ALA A 11 11.39 -3.94 0.88
C ALA A 11 10.83 -2.87 1.84
N VAL A 12 9.89 -3.23 2.72
CA VAL A 12 9.38 -2.29 3.73
C VAL A 12 10.41 -2.08 4.84
N LEU A 13 11.10 -3.14 5.27
CA LEU A 13 12.13 -3.06 6.30
C LEU A 13 13.37 -2.28 5.84
N SER A 14 13.75 -2.40 4.58
CA SER A 14 14.86 -1.63 3.99
C SER A 14 14.50 -0.17 3.71
N GLY A 15 13.21 0.19 3.74
CA GLY A 15 12.71 1.51 3.35
C GLY A 15 12.62 1.72 1.83
N GLU A 16 12.83 0.68 1.03
CA GLU A 16 12.63 0.73 -0.43
C GLU A 16 11.15 0.94 -0.79
N LYS A 17 10.25 0.26 -0.06
CA LYS A 17 8.80 0.43 -0.21
C LYS A 17 8.26 1.30 0.91
N THR A 18 7.88 2.52 0.57
CA THR A 18 7.29 3.51 1.49
C THR A 18 5.79 3.74 1.26
N GLN A 19 5.27 3.37 0.09
CA GLN A 19 3.87 3.56 -0.29
C GLN A 19 3.12 2.21 -0.39
N THR A 20 1.81 2.22 -0.14
CA THR A 20 0.93 1.06 -0.38
C THR A 20 -0.47 1.54 -0.78
N LEU A 21 -1.04 0.93 -1.82
CA LEU A 21 -2.45 1.09 -2.13
C LEU A 21 -3.30 0.13 -1.31
N ARG A 22 -4.42 0.60 -0.79
CA ARG A 22 -5.38 -0.21 -0.05
C ARG A 22 -6.79 0.16 -0.44
N ILE A 23 -7.65 -0.84 -0.53
CA ILE A 23 -9.08 -0.62 -0.65
C ILE A 23 -9.67 -0.70 0.75
N TRP A 24 -10.46 0.29 1.14
CA TRP A 24 -11.14 0.32 2.44
C TRP A 24 -12.61 0.67 2.28
N LYS A 25 -13.47 -0.02 3.03
CA LYS A 25 -14.86 0.43 3.25
C LYS A 25 -14.94 1.54 4.30
N THR A 26 -14.01 1.54 5.25
CA THR A 26 -13.91 2.53 6.32
C THR A 26 -12.46 2.67 6.73
N LEU A 27 -11.91 3.87 6.62
CA LEU A 27 -10.54 4.18 7.01
C LEU A 27 -10.44 4.28 8.55
N ARG A 28 -9.70 3.36 9.17
CA ARG A 28 -9.50 3.31 10.64
C ARG A 28 -8.09 3.74 11.09
N ILE A 29 -7.27 4.17 10.15
CA ILE A 29 -5.92 4.69 10.38
C ILE A 29 -5.92 6.20 10.12
N ARG A 30 -4.95 6.91 10.70
CA ARG A 30 -4.80 8.35 10.54
C ARG A 30 -3.37 8.70 10.18
N GLU A 31 -3.19 9.87 9.57
CA GLU A 31 -1.88 10.49 9.37
C GLU A 31 -1.20 10.77 10.71
N ASN A 32 0.13 10.81 10.69
CA ASN A 32 0.98 11.00 11.86
C ASN A 32 0.72 9.99 12.99
N GLN A 33 0.19 8.80 12.65
CA GLN A 33 -0.09 7.74 13.61
C GLN A 33 0.97 6.66 13.57
N LYS A 34 1.41 6.21 14.75
CA LYS A 34 2.15 4.96 14.88
C LYS A 34 1.21 3.77 14.74
N SER A 35 1.48 2.92 13.76
CA SER A 35 0.75 1.67 13.50
C SER A 35 1.65 0.46 13.70
N TYR A 36 1.03 -0.72 13.78
CA TYR A 36 1.74 -1.98 13.85
C TYR A 36 1.37 -2.86 12.66
N ALA A 37 2.40 -3.41 12.02
CA ALA A 37 2.30 -4.39 10.96
C ALA A 37 2.88 -5.74 11.42
N PRO A 38 2.07 -6.80 11.56
CA PRO A 38 2.56 -8.11 11.94
C PRO A 38 3.66 -8.60 11.00
N GLY A 39 4.78 -9.04 11.56
CA GLY A 39 5.93 -9.53 10.81
C GLY A 39 6.96 -8.48 10.40
N ILE A 40 6.57 -7.20 10.36
CA ILE A 40 7.46 -6.08 10.05
C ILE A 40 7.79 -5.31 11.34
N GLY A 41 6.78 -5.03 12.16
CA GLY A 41 6.91 -4.29 13.41
C GLY A 41 6.17 -2.95 13.39
N PRO A 42 6.56 -2.00 14.26
CA PRO A 42 5.96 -0.67 14.28
C PRO A 42 6.36 0.15 13.05
N LEU A 43 5.42 0.94 12.54
CA LEU A 43 5.65 1.90 11.45
C LEU A 43 4.92 3.21 11.74
N TRP A 44 5.37 4.28 11.10
CA TRP A 44 4.68 5.58 11.10
C TRP A 44 3.92 5.74 9.80
N ILE A 45 2.70 6.27 9.90
CA ILE A 45 1.91 6.67 8.74
C ILE A 45 2.15 8.16 8.53
N ASP A 46 2.87 8.51 7.48
CA ASP A 46 3.21 9.90 7.19
C ASP A 46 2.00 10.64 6.61
N SER A 47 1.40 10.11 5.55
CA SER A 47 0.20 10.65 4.91
C SER A 47 -0.80 9.57 4.52
N ILE A 48 -2.05 9.99 4.27
CA ILE A 48 -3.10 9.15 3.70
C ILE A 48 -3.83 9.97 2.65
N GLU A 49 -3.77 9.51 1.41
CA GLU A 49 -4.41 10.15 0.28
C GLU A 49 -5.48 9.22 -0.30
N GLU A 50 -6.68 9.75 -0.51
CA GLU A 50 -7.72 9.08 -1.29
C GLU A 50 -7.44 9.37 -2.76
N VAL A 51 -7.27 8.31 -3.54
CA VAL A 51 -6.97 8.38 -4.97
C VAL A 51 -8.10 7.77 -5.77
N SER A 52 -8.51 8.44 -6.86
CA SER A 52 -9.46 7.86 -7.80
C SER A 52 -8.82 6.69 -8.53
N PHE A 53 -9.62 5.66 -8.80
CA PHE A 53 -9.18 4.48 -9.55
C PHE A 53 -8.68 4.85 -10.96
N GLU A 54 -9.26 5.89 -11.55
CA GLU A 54 -8.94 6.45 -12.86
C GLU A 54 -7.63 7.27 -12.86
N GLU A 55 -7.19 7.74 -11.69
CA GLU A 55 -5.98 8.56 -11.51
C GLU A 55 -4.73 7.75 -11.19
N LEU A 56 -4.89 6.48 -10.81
CA LEU A 56 -3.75 5.58 -10.56
C LEU A 56 -2.83 5.49 -11.78
N THR A 57 -1.52 5.48 -11.52
CA THR A 57 -0.46 5.46 -12.54
C THR A 57 0.45 4.24 -12.41
N ASP A 58 1.35 4.04 -13.38
CA ASP A 58 2.38 3.01 -13.30
C ASP A 58 3.30 3.19 -12.07
N ALA A 59 3.51 4.44 -11.64
CA ALA A 59 4.31 4.76 -10.47
C ALA A 59 3.70 4.21 -9.18
N ASP A 60 2.37 4.06 -9.13
CA ASP A 60 1.67 3.42 -8.01
C ASP A 60 1.67 1.89 -8.12
N ALA A 61 1.66 1.36 -9.35
CA ALA A 61 1.60 -0.06 -9.63
C ALA A 61 2.92 -0.80 -9.33
N ILE A 62 4.04 -0.20 -9.71
CA ILE A 62 5.38 -0.81 -9.58
C ILE A 62 5.74 -1.13 -8.12
N PRO A 63 5.59 -0.21 -7.14
CA PRO A 63 5.89 -0.49 -5.74
C PRO A 63 5.00 -1.58 -5.14
N ASP A 64 3.77 -1.75 -5.64
CA ASP A 64 2.85 -2.83 -5.25
C ASP A 64 3.09 -4.13 -6.05
N GLY A 65 4.20 -4.20 -6.79
CA GLY A 65 4.68 -5.40 -7.46
C GLY A 65 3.89 -5.78 -8.71
N PHE A 66 3.26 -4.79 -9.34
CA PHE A 66 2.64 -4.92 -10.66
C PHE A 66 3.56 -4.35 -11.73
N SER A 67 3.52 -4.94 -12.92
CA SER A 67 4.35 -4.49 -14.06
C SER A 67 3.81 -3.24 -14.74
N SER A 68 2.52 -2.94 -14.56
CA SER A 68 1.86 -1.74 -15.11
C SER A 68 0.56 -1.44 -14.37
N ILE A 69 0.02 -0.26 -14.62
CA ILE A 69 -1.27 0.19 -14.11
C ILE A 69 -2.43 -0.68 -14.57
N GLU A 70 -2.40 -1.20 -15.80
CA GLU A 70 -3.44 -2.10 -16.30
C GLU A 70 -3.47 -3.41 -15.50
N ALA A 71 -2.30 -3.93 -15.13
CA ALA A 71 -2.19 -5.13 -14.29
C ALA A 71 -2.76 -4.87 -12.89
N LEU A 72 -2.42 -3.73 -12.27
CA LEU A 72 -2.98 -3.31 -10.98
C LEU A 72 -4.51 -3.12 -11.06
N ARG A 73 -5.01 -2.41 -12.06
CA ARG A 73 -6.45 -2.15 -12.27
C ARG A 73 -7.23 -3.44 -12.49
N LYS A 74 -6.66 -4.39 -13.23
CA LYS A 74 -7.27 -5.70 -13.44
C LYS A 74 -7.41 -6.47 -12.13
N GLU A 75 -6.38 -6.46 -11.29
CA GLU A 75 -6.43 -7.10 -9.97
C GLU A 75 -7.47 -6.45 -9.06
N ILE A 76 -7.50 -5.11 -8.98
CA ILE A 76 -8.47 -4.37 -8.17
C ILE A 76 -9.92 -4.71 -8.57
N ARG A 77 -10.20 -4.81 -9.88
CA ARG A 77 -11.54 -5.18 -10.39
C ARG A 77 -11.94 -6.63 -10.11
N ALA A 78 -10.98 -7.49 -9.75
CA ALA A 78 -11.22 -8.90 -9.46
C ALA A 78 -11.46 -9.18 -7.96
N ILE A 79 -11.32 -8.17 -7.09
CA ILE A 79 -11.56 -8.22 -5.64
C ILE A 79 -13.02 -7.85 -5.34
#